data_AF-A0A3N2KF02-F1
#
_entry.id   AF-A0A3N2KF02-F1
#
_cell.length_a   1.000
_cell.length_b   1.000
_cell.length_c   1.000
_cell.angle_alpha   90.00
_cell.angle_beta   90.00
_cell.angle_gamma   90.00
#
_symmetry.space_group_name_H-M   'P 1'
#
loop_
_entity.id
_entity.type
_entity.pdbx_description
1 polymer ?
#
loop_
_entity_poly.entity_id
_entity_poly.type
_entity_poly.pdbx_seq_one_letter_code
_entity_poly.pdbx_strand_id
1 'polypeptide(L)'
;MDSLYDLWAKRSPKWETRYQDSVISVFADYGKGTNSITEIKGKTFGAGYEVYILAFFIGLYSDQCKPLVDDASKIKDFGWAISNWGTQESRLGRFSYPLLREYMFAALIARTDVDLIALDKGEIKPARIVDQLIDKMEQYANFGFDFIKEKLEDDPNYFFKDTAFLRVFLSFLPDSSPDSSDMDEDELEEL
;
A
#
# COMPACT_ATOMS: atom_id res chain seq x y z
N MET A 1 -18.23 3.13 21.97
CA MET A 1 -17.46 4.32 21.55
C MET A 1 -16.45 3.81 20.54
N ASP A 2 -16.42 4.37 19.34
CA ASP A 2 -15.47 3.94 18.31
C ASP A 2 -14.04 4.31 18.76
N SER A 3 -13.09 3.39 18.58
CA SER A 3 -11.66 3.69 18.78
C SER A 3 -11.11 4.55 17.64
N LEU A 4 -9.91 5.12 17.83
CA LEU A 4 -9.23 5.86 16.76
C LEU A 4 -8.98 4.97 15.54
N TYR A 5 -8.67 3.68 15.76
CA TYR A 5 -8.54 2.69 14.70
C TYR A 5 -9.86 2.49 13.95
N ASP A 6 -10.98 2.34 14.65
CA ASP A 6 -12.30 2.15 14.00
C ASP A 6 -12.67 3.36 13.13
N LEU A 7 -12.36 4.57 13.58
CA LEU A 7 -12.60 5.80 12.83
C LEU A 7 -11.70 5.90 11.59
N TRP A 8 -10.42 5.53 11.70
CA TRP A 8 -9.49 5.46 10.58
C TRP A 8 -9.89 4.36 9.58
N ALA A 9 -10.25 3.18 10.06
CA ALA A 9 -10.59 2.04 9.23
C ALA A 9 -11.88 2.25 8.41
N LYS A 10 -12.76 3.16 8.84
CA LYS A 10 -13.96 3.57 8.07
C LYS A 10 -13.64 4.45 6.85
N ARG A 11 -12.41 4.95 6.71
CA ARG A 11 -12.00 5.84 5.62
C ARG A 11 -11.70 5.06 4.35
N SER A 12 -11.83 5.75 3.21
CA SER A 12 -11.40 5.29 1.89
C SER A 12 -10.27 6.24 1.44
N PRO A 13 -9.01 5.79 1.47
CA PRO A 13 -7.87 6.62 1.12
C PRO A 13 -7.81 6.86 -0.40
N LYS A 14 -7.24 7.99 -0.76
CA LYS A 14 -7.16 8.50 -2.13
C LYS A 14 -5.81 8.20 -2.79
N TRP A 15 -5.82 8.22 -4.12
CA TRP A 15 -4.65 8.04 -4.98
C TRP A 15 -4.87 8.76 -6.33
N GLU A 16 -3.79 9.00 -7.06
CA GLU A 16 -3.84 9.75 -8.32
C GLU A 16 -4.20 8.87 -9.52
N THR A 17 -5.17 9.28 -10.33
CA THR A 17 -5.70 8.49 -11.46
C THR A 17 -4.65 8.10 -12.50
N ARG A 18 -3.53 8.83 -12.59
CA ARG A 18 -2.40 8.50 -13.46
C ARG A 18 -1.78 7.12 -13.20
N TYR A 19 -1.91 6.58 -11.99
CA TYR A 19 -1.41 5.24 -11.64
C TYR A 19 -2.39 4.12 -11.99
N GLN A 20 -3.61 4.44 -12.43
CA GLN A 20 -4.61 3.43 -12.71
C GLN A 20 -4.09 2.44 -13.76
N ASP A 21 -3.66 2.95 -14.91
CA ASP A 21 -3.25 2.09 -16.03
C ASP A 21 -1.75 1.76 -15.99
N SER A 22 -0.93 2.66 -15.41
CA SER A 22 0.52 2.49 -15.33
C SER A 22 1.00 1.56 -14.20
N VAL A 23 0.19 1.37 -13.15
CA VAL A 23 0.59 0.55 -11.99
C VAL A 23 -0.53 -0.38 -11.54
N ILE A 24 -1.71 0.15 -11.16
CA ILE A 24 -2.75 -0.65 -10.50
C ILE A 24 -3.31 -1.73 -11.44
N SER A 25 -3.67 -1.38 -12.67
CA SER A 25 -4.23 -2.30 -13.67
C SER A 25 -3.19 -3.30 -14.21
N VAL A 26 -1.90 -3.03 -14.02
CA VAL A 26 -0.80 -3.94 -14.36
C VAL A 26 -0.84 -5.16 -13.44
N PHE A 27 -1.03 -4.95 -12.13
CA PHE A 27 -0.97 -6.02 -11.15
C PHE A 27 -2.33 -6.54 -10.63
N ALA A 28 -3.40 -5.76 -10.80
CA ALA A 28 -4.75 -6.11 -10.30
C ALA A 28 -5.83 -5.96 -11.38
N ASP A 29 -6.95 -6.68 -11.22
CA ASP A 29 -8.16 -6.53 -12.05
C ASP A 29 -9.09 -5.44 -11.50
N TYR A 30 -8.57 -4.23 -11.38
CA TYR A 30 -9.34 -3.08 -10.91
C TYR A 30 -10.10 -2.41 -12.08
N GLY A 31 -11.39 -2.12 -11.89
CA GLY A 31 -12.20 -1.34 -12.84
C GLY A 31 -12.65 -2.08 -14.12
N LYS A 32 -12.35 -3.37 -14.28
CA LYS A 32 -12.80 -4.19 -15.40
C LYS A 32 -14.13 -4.86 -15.08
N GLY A 33 -15.13 -4.70 -15.95
CA GLY A 33 -16.45 -5.33 -15.79
C GLY A 33 -16.38 -6.85 -15.94
N THR A 34 -17.37 -7.56 -15.40
CA THR A 34 -17.47 -9.05 -15.41
C THR A 34 -17.42 -9.69 -16.80
N ASN A 35 -17.60 -8.91 -17.88
CA ASN A 35 -17.57 -9.38 -19.27
C ASN A 35 -16.18 -9.32 -19.91
N SER A 36 -15.18 -8.76 -19.21
CA SER A 36 -13.77 -8.79 -19.60
C SER A 36 -12.97 -9.65 -18.61
N ILE A 37 -13.48 -10.85 -18.34
CA ILE A 37 -12.61 -11.93 -17.83
C ILE A 37 -11.68 -12.26 -19.00
N THR A 38 -10.54 -11.59 -19.03
CA THR A 38 -9.40 -11.97 -19.84
C THR A 38 -8.43 -12.56 -18.83
N GLU A 39 -8.38 -13.87 -18.64
CA GLU A 39 -7.43 -14.77 -19.34
C GLU A 39 -5.96 -14.34 -19.31
N ILE A 40 -5.58 -13.31 -18.53
CA ILE A 40 -4.18 -13.03 -18.25
C ILE A 40 -3.80 -13.85 -17.02
N LYS A 41 -3.48 -15.12 -17.26
CA LYS A 41 -2.74 -15.96 -16.32
C LYS A 41 -1.44 -15.21 -15.97
N GLY A 42 -1.38 -14.53 -14.82
CA GLY A 42 -0.20 -13.77 -14.42
C GLY A 42 -0.47 -12.54 -13.54
N LYS A 43 -1.73 -12.10 -13.36
CA LYS A 43 -2.03 -11.03 -12.40
C LYS A 43 -1.94 -11.50 -10.96
N THR A 44 -1.05 -10.89 -10.20
CA THR A 44 -0.66 -11.31 -8.85
C THR A 44 -1.69 -10.91 -7.78
N PHE A 45 -2.36 -9.77 -7.94
CA PHE A 45 -3.27 -9.23 -6.91
C PHE A 45 -4.74 -9.28 -7.32
N GLY A 46 -5.61 -9.54 -6.35
CA GLY A 46 -7.06 -9.61 -6.53
C GLY A 46 -7.75 -8.26 -6.50
N ALA A 47 -7.24 -7.29 -5.76
CA ALA A 47 -7.86 -5.97 -5.60
C ALA A 47 -6.85 -4.83 -5.76
N GLY A 48 -7.30 -3.69 -6.31
CA GLY A 48 -6.43 -2.53 -6.51
C GLY A 48 -5.85 -1.96 -5.21
N TYR A 49 -6.56 -2.11 -4.08
CA TYR A 49 -6.05 -1.69 -2.78
C TYR A 49 -4.86 -2.54 -2.30
N GLU A 50 -4.64 -3.75 -2.82
CA GLU A 50 -3.45 -4.56 -2.48
C GLU A 50 -2.18 -3.91 -3.04
N VAL A 51 -2.26 -3.38 -4.26
CA VAL A 51 -1.18 -2.59 -4.87
C VAL A 51 -0.94 -1.31 -4.07
N TYR A 52 -2.00 -0.69 -3.57
CA TYR A 52 -1.89 0.48 -2.68
C TYR A 52 -1.15 0.14 -1.37
N ILE A 53 -1.45 -1.02 -0.75
CA ILE A 53 -0.76 -1.46 0.48
C ILE A 53 0.74 -1.62 0.22
N LEU A 54 1.13 -2.20 -0.92
CA LEU A 54 2.54 -2.32 -1.31
C LEU A 54 3.20 -0.96 -1.49
N ALA A 55 2.55 -0.06 -2.24
CA ALA A 55 3.04 1.30 -2.44
C ALA A 55 3.20 2.05 -1.10
N PHE A 56 2.23 1.91 -0.19
CA PHE A 56 2.32 2.47 1.16
C PHE A 56 3.56 1.98 1.90
N PHE A 57 3.82 0.67 1.93
CA PHE A 57 4.98 0.13 2.63
C PHE A 57 6.30 0.53 1.95
N ILE A 58 6.34 0.63 0.62
CA ILE A 58 7.52 1.15 -0.09
C ILE A 58 7.83 2.58 0.35
N GLY A 59 6.83 3.47 0.38
CA GLY A 59 7.02 4.85 0.87
C GLY A 59 7.40 4.91 2.34
N LEU A 60 6.79 4.07 3.17
CA LEU A 60 7.07 4.00 4.61
C LEU A 60 8.53 3.59 4.87
N TYR A 61 9.00 2.54 4.20
CA TYR A 61 10.35 1.99 4.38
C TYR A 61 11.43 2.81 3.69
N SER A 62 11.10 3.55 2.61
CA SER A 62 12.02 4.54 2.03
C SER A 62 12.11 5.85 2.84
N ASP A 63 11.24 6.03 3.83
CA ASP A 63 11.04 7.30 4.55
C ASP A 63 10.79 8.48 3.61
N GLN A 64 10.03 8.26 2.53
CA GLN A 64 9.68 9.29 1.56
C GLN A 64 8.17 9.52 1.50
N CYS A 65 7.78 10.78 1.38
CA CYS A 65 6.39 11.19 1.24
C CYS A 65 6.23 12.06 0.00
N LYS A 66 5.13 11.88 -0.72
CA LYS A 66 4.76 12.75 -1.85
C LYS A 66 3.31 13.19 -1.74
N PRO A 67 3.00 14.50 -1.65
CA PRO A 67 1.62 14.98 -1.62
C PRO A 67 0.87 14.58 -2.89
N LEU A 68 -0.43 14.29 -2.75
CA LEU A 68 -1.31 14.14 -3.90
C LEU A 68 -1.38 15.46 -4.68
N VAL A 69 -1.63 15.38 -5.99
CA VAL A 69 -1.92 16.56 -6.81
C VAL A 69 -3.14 17.35 -6.29
N ASP A 70 -3.10 18.69 -6.40
CA ASP A 70 -4.21 19.56 -5.96
C ASP A 70 -5.49 19.40 -6.81
N ASP A 71 -5.34 18.90 -8.04
CA ASP A 71 -6.43 18.74 -8.99
C ASP A 71 -7.31 17.54 -8.59
N ALA A 72 -8.42 17.84 -7.92
CA ALA A 72 -9.38 16.84 -7.46
C ALA A 72 -9.96 15.96 -8.59
N SER A 73 -9.95 16.41 -9.86
CA SER A 73 -10.39 15.59 -10.99
C SER A 73 -9.41 14.45 -11.32
N LYS A 74 -8.17 14.55 -10.84
CA LYS A 74 -7.11 13.54 -10.98
C LYS A 74 -6.94 12.67 -9.75
N ILE A 75 -7.84 12.76 -8.79
CA ILE A 75 -7.79 11.97 -7.56
C ILE A 75 -9.00 11.04 -7.52
N LYS A 76 -8.79 9.80 -7.11
CA LYS A 76 -9.82 8.79 -6.91
C LYS A 76 -9.58 8.04 -5.61
N ASP A 77 -10.59 7.33 -5.13
CA ASP A 77 -10.45 6.34 -4.06
C ASP A 77 -10.94 4.96 -4.55
N PHE A 78 -10.80 3.94 -3.71
CA PHE A 78 -11.24 2.57 -4.07
C PHE A 78 -12.73 2.32 -3.85
N GLY A 79 -13.49 3.30 -3.33
CA GLY A 79 -14.89 3.17 -2.96
C GLY A 79 -15.13 2.17 -1.82
N TRP A 80 -14.08 1.74 -1.13
CA TRP A 80 -14.14 0.68 -0.12
C TRP A 80 -13.32 1.06 1.11
N ALA A 81 -13.98 1.11 2.26
CA ALA A 81 -13.34 1.38 3.55
C ALA A 81 -12.23 0.36 3.88
N ILE A 82 -11.15 0.85 4.50
CA ILE A 82 -9.98 0.06 4.92
C ILE A 82 -10.38 -1.14 5.78
N SER A 83 -11.41 -1.01 6.61
CA SER A 83 -11.96 -2.07 7.48
C SER A 83 -12.42 -3.33 6.73
N ASN A 84 -12.53 -3.28 5.40
CA ASN A 84 -12.88 -4.41 4.55
C ASN A 84 -11.73 -4.89 3.66
N TRP A 85 -10.57 -4.24 3.71
CA TRP A 85 -9.41 -4.67 2.95
C TRP A 85 -8.89 -5.99 3.54
N GLY A 86 -8.57 -6.96 2.68
CA GLY A 86 -8.04 -8.25 3.12
C GLY A 86 -9.01 -9.14 3.90
N THR A 87 -10.32 -8.86 3.87
CA THR A 87 -11.35 -9.68 4.54
C THR A 87 -12.04 -10.66 3.59
N GLN A 88 -11.55 -10.84 2.37
CA GLN A 88 -12.12 -11.82 1.45
C GLN A 88 -11.96 -13.24 2.02
N GLU A 89 -13.03 -14.05 1.91
CA GLU A 89 -12.97 -15.47 2.24
C GLU A 89 -11.87 -16.14 1.43
N SER A 90 -11.18 -17.09 2.04
CA SER A 90 -10.08 -17.84 1.44
C SER A 90 -10.56 -18.72 0.29
N ARG A 91 -10.75 -18.08 -0.88
CA ARG A 91 -11.04 -18.73 -2.15
C ARG A 91 -9.74 -18.85 -2.92
N LEU A 92 -9.50 -20.02 -3.53
CA LEU A 92 -8.34 -20.29 -4.38
C LEU A 92 -6.97 -20.11 -3.66
N GLY A 93 -6.89 -20.40 -2.36
CA GLY A 93 -5.64 -20.35 -1.60
C GLY A 93 -5.19 -18.96 -1.13
N ARG A 94 -6.01 -17.92 -1.33
CA ARG A 94 -5.76 -16.59 -0.75
C ARG A 94 -6.11 -16.59 0.74
N PHE A 95 -5.27 -15.98 1.56
CA PHE A 95 -5.52 -15.84 3.00
C PHE A 95 -6.00 -14.42 3.32
N SER A 96 -6.86 -14.30 4.32
CA SER A 96 -7.21 -12.99 4.86
C SER A 96 -6.00 -12.42 5.62
N TYR A 97 -5.78 -11.12 5.48
CA TYR A 97 -4.64 -10.42 6.11
C TYR A 97 -5.09 -9.19 6.92
N PRO A 98 -6.06 -9.34 7.84
CA PRO A 98 -6.57 -8.21 8.62
C PRO A 98 -5.47 -7.49 9.42
N LEU A 99 -4.44 -8.22 9.86
CA LEU A 99 -3.28 -7.71 10.58
C LEU A 99 -2.46 -6.69 9.80
N LEU A 100 -2.40 -6.79 8.46
CA LEU A 100 -1.68 -5.78 7.66
C LEU A 100 -2.24 -4.38 7.90
N ARG A 101 -3.56 -4.25 8.07
CA ARG A 101 -4.20 -2.96 8.35
C ARG A 101 -3.81 -2.41 9.72
N GLU A 102 -3.67 -3.29 10.71
CA GLU A 102 -3.22 -2.92 12.05
C GLU A 102 -1.77 -2.44 12.01
N TYR A 103 -0.90 -3.10 11.25
CA TYR A 103 0.48 -2.65 11.05
C TYR A 103 0.56 -1.31 10.31
N MET A 104 -0.26 -1.10 9.28
CA MET A 104 -0.35 0.20 8.61
C MET A 104 -0.78 1.30 9.59
N PHE A 105 -1.82 1.05 10.41
CA PHE A 105 -2.27 2.00 11.41
C PHE A 105 -1.19 2.29 12.46
N ALA A 106 -0.54 1.26 13.00
CA ALA A 106 0.53 1.40 13.98
C ALA A 106 1.71 2.22 13.42
N ALA A 107 2.10 1.97 12.16
CA ALA A 107 3.12 2.73 11.48
C ALA A 107 2.73 4.21 11.32
N LEU A 108 1.47 4.49 10.96
CA LEU A 108 0.98 5.87 10.82
C LEU A 108 0.98 6.60 12.16
N ILE A 109 0.55 5.96 13.25
CA ILE A 109 0.62 6.53 14.60
C ILE A 109 2.07 6.85 14.97
N ALA A 110 3.01 5.97 14.64
CA ALA A 110 4.43 6.17 14.94
C ALA A 110 5.11 7.25 14.08
N ARG A 111 4.63 7.48 12.84
CA ARG A 111 5.29 8.34 11.84
C ARG A 111 4.59 9.66 11.58
N THR A 112 3.45 9.90 12.21
CA THR A 112 2.71 11.16 12.12
C THR A 112 2.83 11.89 13.45
N ASP A 113 3.15 13.18 13.40
CA ASP A 113 3.22 14.04 14.59
C ASP A 113 1.79 14.38 15.08
N VAL A 114 1.19 13.43 15.79
CA VAL A 114 -0.18 13.52 16.31
C VAL A 114 -0.16 13.82 17.81
N ASP A 115 -0.88 14.86 18.23
CA ASP A 115 -0.98 15.22 19.64
C ASP A 115 -2.03 14.35 20.36
N LEU A 116 -1.60 13.18 20.79
CA LEU A 116 -2.45 12.24 21.54
C LEU A 116 -2.82 12.76 22.94
N ILE A 117 -2.04 13.68 23.51
CA ILE A 117 -2.31 14.27 24.83
C ILE A 117 -3.47 15.26 24.70
N ALA A 118 -3.44 16.13 23.70
CA ALA A 118 -4.53 17.06 23.39
C ALA A 118 -5.80 16.31 22.97
N LEU A 119 -5.66 15.16 22.29
CA LEU A 119 -6.78 14.26 22.00
C LEU A 119 -7.43 13.74 23.30
N ASP A 120 -6.65 13.24 24.25
CA ASP A 120 -7.13 12.70 25.53
C ASP A 120 -7.82 13.79 26.39
N LYS A 121 -7.30 15.01 26.35
CA LYS A 121 -7.92 16.19 27.00
C LYS A 121 -9.18 16.70 26.29
N GLY A 122 -9.49 16.19 25.09
CA GLY A 122 -10.62 16.64 24.27
C GLY A 122 -10.41 18.00 23.57
N GLU A 123 -9.17 18.50 23.55
CA GLU A 123 -8.80 19.75 22.87
C GLU A 123 -8.78 19.56 21.34
N ILE A 124 -8.43 18.36 20.89
CA ILE A 124 -8.47 17.95 19.48
C ILE A 124 -9.49 16.84 19.29
N LYS A 125 -10.29 16.94 18.22
CA LYS A 125 -11.27 15.90 17.88
C LYS A 125 -10.58 14.68 17.26
N PRO A 126 -11.01 13.44 17.57
CA PRO A 126 -10.47 12.23 16.94
C PRO A 126 -10.45 12.28 15.41
N ALA A 127 -11.49 12.87 14.79
CA ALA A 127 -11.57 13.03 13.33
C ALA A 127 -10.39 13.81 12.74
N ARG A 128 -9.87 14.83 13.46
CA ARG A 128 -8.74 15.64 12.99
C ARG A 128 -7.44 14.83 12.97
N ILE A 129 -7.24 13.96 13.96
CA ILE A 129 -6.11 13.02 14.00
C ILE A 129 -6.25 12.02 12.85
N VAL A 130 -7.44 11.44 12.65
CA VAL A 130 -7.69 10.52 11.53
C VAL A 130 -7.40 11.18 10.18
N ASP A 131 -7.78 12.44 9.97
CA ASP A 131 -7.46 13.16 8.74
C ASP A 131 -5.95 13.27 8.51
N GLN A 132 -5.16 13.52 9.55
CA GLN A 132 -3.69 13.56 9.46
C GLN A 132 -3.10 12.18 9.15
N LEU A 133 -3.62 11.11 9.76
CA LEU A 133 -3.17 9.74 9.49
C LEU A 133 -3.48 9.33 8.04
N ILE A 134 -4.66 9.69 7.52
CA ILE A 134 -5.02 9.42 6.11
C ILE A 134 -4.15 10.23 5.15
N ASP A 135 -3.94 11.52 5.41
CA ASP A 135 -3.06 12.35 4.60
C ASP A 135 -1.63 11.78 4.54
N LYS A 136 -1.07 11.39 5.70
CA LYS A 136 0.25 10.75 5.75
C LYS A 136 0.30 9.41 5.01
N MET A 137 -0.76 8.60 5.12
CA MET A 137 -0.90 7.34 4.39
C MET A 137 -0.93 7.55 2.87
N GLU A 138 -1.72 8.52 2.41
CA GLU A 138 -1.82 8.91 1.00
C GLU A 138 -0.47 9.40 0.46
N GLN A 139 0.28 10.15 1.26
CA GLN A 139 1.60 10.62 0.88
C GLN A 139 2.65 9.51 0.74
N TYR A 140 2.66 8.53 1.66
CA TYR A 140 3.52 7.36 1.55
C TYR A 140 3.18 6.53 0.32
N ALA A 141 1.88 6.24 0.12
CA ALA A 141 1.43 5.48 -1.04
C ALA A 141 1.73 6.20 -2.37
N ASN A 142 1.56 7.52 -2.44
CA ASN A 142 1.82 8.28 -3.65
C ASN A 142 3.30 8.20 -4.07
N PHE A 143 4.24 8.29 -3.12
CA PHE A 143 5.65 8.05 -3.41
C PHE A 143 5.88 6.61 -3.88
N GLY A 144 5.31 5.62 -3.19
CA GLY A 144 5.48 4.22 -3.58
C GLY A 144 4.93 3.90 -4.97
N PHE A 145 3.84 4.56 -5.39
CA PHE A 145 3.33 4.43 -6.76
C PHE A 145 4.30 4.98 -7.80
N ASP A 146 4.90 6.15 -7.55
CA ASP A 146 5.95 6.67 -8.43
C ASP A 146 7.15 5.72 -8.48
N PHE A 147 7.60 5.19 -7.34
CA PHE A 147 8.70 4.22 -7.30
C PHE A 147 8.40 2.98 -8.16
N ILE A 148 7.21 2.39 -8.01
CA ILE A 148 6.81 1.22 -8.79
C ILE A 148 6.74 1.58 -10.28
N LYS A 149 6.17 2.75 -10.61
CA LYS A 149 6.06 3.23 -11.99
C LYS A 149 7.43 3.42 -12.63
N GLU A 150 8.38 4.05 -11.94
CA GLU A 150 9.75 4.26 -12.43
C GLU A 150 10.43 2.91 -12.72
N LYS A 151 10.31 1.93 -11.81
CA LYS A 151 10.85 0.58 -12.04
C LYS A 151 10.24 -0.13 -13.25
N LEU A 152 8.94 0.06 -13.50
CA LEU A 152 8.27 -0.49 -14.68
C LEU A 152 8.62 0.26 -15.98
N GLU A 153 8.93 1.55 -15.90
CA GLU A 153 9.41 2.34 -17.04
C GLU A 153 10.84 1.93 -17.45
N ASP A 154 11.68 1.58 -16.48
CA ASP A 154 13.04 1.07 -16.70
C ASP A 154 13.04 -0.39 -17.22
N ASP A 155 12.30 -1.28 -16.56
CA ASP A 155 12.12 -2.68 -16.96
C ASP A 155 10.65 -3.10 -16.76
N PRO A 156 9.86 -3.24 -17.85
CA PRO A 156 8.45 -3.66 -17.76
C PRO A 156 8.24 -5.02 -17.07
N ASN A 157 9.28 -5.87 -17.02
CA ASN A 157 9.25 -7.18 -16.38
C ASN A 157 9.80 -7.18 -14.94
N TYR A 158 10.22 -6.03 -14.40
CA TYR A 158 10.92 -5.93 -13.11
C TYR A 158 10.20 -6.69 -11.99
N PHE A 159 8.90 -6.47 -11.84
CA PHE A 159 8.06 -7.07 -10.80
C PHE A 159 7.43 -8.42 -11.16
N PHE A 160 7.69 -8.93 -12.37
CA PHE A 160 7.21 -10.23 -12.82
C PHE A 160 8.25 -11.34 -12.67
N LYS A 161 9.45 -11.00 -12.21
CA LYS A 161 10.47 -11.96 -11.76
C LYS A 161 10.07 -12.49 -10.38
N ASP A 162 10.39 -13.76 -10.12
CA ASP A 162 10.07 -14.38 -8.84
C ASP A 162 10.71 -13.59 -7.69
N THR A 163 9.95 -13.39 -6.61
CA THR A 163 10.34 -12.63 -5.40
C THR A 163 10.63 -11.12 -5.56
N ALA A 164 10.37 -10.48 -6.71
CA ALA A 164 10.76 -9.08 -6.95
C ALA A 164 10.31 -8.07 -5.88
N PHE A 165 9.05 -8.13 -5.44
CA PHE A 165 8.56 -7.27 -4.34
C PHE A 165 9.25 -7.57 -3.01
N LEU A 166 9.53 -8.84 -2.71
CA LEU A 166 10.26 -9.24 -1.51
C LEU A 166 11.68 -8.65 -1.53
N ARG A 167 12.39 -8.75 -2.67
CA ARG A 167 13.73 -8.15 -2.84
C ARG A 167 13.72 -6.64 -2.60
N VAL A 168 12.71 -5.93 -3.09
CA VAL A 168 12.52 -4.50 -2.80
C VAL A 168 12.39 -4.26 -1.29
N PHE A 169 11.56 -5.03 -0.58
CA PHE A 169 11.42 -4.85 0.87
C PHE A 169 12.66 -5.22 1.67
N LEU A 170 13.36 -6.28 1.28
CA LEU A 170 14.62 -6.69 1.91
C LEU A 170 15.70 -5.61 1.74
N SER A 171 15.72 -4.90 0.60
CA SER A 171 16.68 -3.81 0.36
C SER A 171 16.53 -2.60 1.31
N PHE A 172 15.40 -2.47 2.01
CA PHE A 172 15.19 -1.43 3.02
C PHE A 172 15.67 -1.86 4.42
N LEU A 173 15.95 -3.14 4.64
CA LEU A 173 16.47 -3.61 5.90
C LEU A 173 17.95 -3.21 6.01
N PRO A 174 18.41 -2.74 7.17
CA PRO A 174 19.83 -2.49 7.38
C PRO A 174 20.60 -3.79 7.17
N ASP A 175 21.65 -3.77 6.36
CA ASP A 175 22.58 -4.89 6.20
C ASP A 175 23.06 -5.29 7.60
N SER A 176 22.55 -6.42 8.11
CA SER A 176 23.14 -7.06 9.27
C SER A 176 24.48 -7.65 8.85
N SER A 177 25.51 -6.78 8.78
CA SER A 177 26.94 -7.05 8.57
C SER A 177 27.42 -7.42 7.15
N PRO A 178 28.69 -7.10 6.81
CA PRO A 178 29.20 -7.02 5.44
C PRO A 178 29.70 -8.38 4.95
N ASP A 179 28.79 -9.28 4.58
CA ASP A 179 29.13 -10.51 3.83
C ASP A 179 27.97 -11.07 2.98
N SER A 180 26.87 -10.33 2.80
CA SER A 180 25.72 -10.80 1.99
C SER A 180 25.78 -10.37 0.53
N SER A 181 26.97 -10.37 -0.09
CA SER A 181 27.10 -10.17 -1.54
C SER A 181 26.76 -11.40 -2.36
N ASP A 182 26.51 -12.56 -1.73
CA ASP A 182 26.25 -13.83 -2.41
C ASP A 182 25.01 -14.54 -1.84
N MET A 183 23.85 -13.88 -1.78
CA MET A 183 22.58 -14.63 -1.76
C MET A 183 22.32 -15.04 -3.22
N ASP A 184 22.81 -16.23 -3.58
CA ASP A 184 22.66 -16.80 -4.92
C ASP A 184 21.17 -16.85 -5.31
N GLU A 185 20.91 -16.56 -6.58
CA GLU A 185 19.57 -16.45 -7.16
C GLU A 185 18.70 -17.70 -6.92
N ASP A 186 19.35 -18.84 -6.74
CA ASP A 186 18.75 -20.17 -6.51
C ASP A 186 18.16 -20.33 -5.09
N GLU A 187 18.66 -19.63 -4.08
CA GLU A 187 18.22 -19.83 -2.67
C GLU A 187 16.88 -19.10 -2.37
N LEU A 188 16.52 -18.11 -3.19
CA LEU A 188 15.25 -17.39 -3.09
C LEU A 188 14.09 -18.10 -3.81
N GLU A 189 14.37 -19.04 -4.71
CA GLU A 189 13.35 -19.82 -5.43
C GLU A 189 12.78 -20.98 -4.58
N GLU A 190 13.41 -21.33 -3.45
CA GLU A 190 12.99 -22.45 -2.59
C GLU A 190 12.13 -22.05 -1.36
N LEU A 191 11.82 -20.76 -1.16
CA LEU A 191 10.95 -20.25 -0.07
C LEU A 191 9.51 -20.00 -0.50
#